data_AF-A0A9P5AVN9-F1
#
_entry.id   AF-A0A9P5AVN9-F1
#
_cell.length_a   1.000
_cell.length_b   1.000
_cell.length_c   1.000
_cell.angle_alpha   90.00
_cell.angle_beta   90.00
_cell.angle_gamma   90.00
#
_symmetry.space_group_name_H-M   'P 1'
#
loop_
_entity.id
_entity.type
_entity.pdbx_description
1 polymer ?
#
loop_
_entity_poly.entity_id
_entity_poly.type
_entity_poly.pdbx_seq_one_letter_code
_entity_poly.pdbx_strand_id
1 'polypeptide(L)'
;MENKFSAPPFLPATRLHQPAANLTILEPLSRRGSGPGLIILVPETGKAASTTLRIEGCVPSPLMKWAEESYTVAEIVEAGLANPEKAINQALKELEATKSTEPKNAVGIIAYSTALWNQVAPHVDSFSQISGAVIFGDLTGDENSGIVSSKVPQLHHLAGSASKALPRTKAVTAYDYPKANSYLFATPFSKDFSYNMESVSHSRSLSFLKPLMNGPYFDLEVIWDEHTYWEFDNRSVVNTMNTMVQEPYVNHVPTMTGGIGREKLTVFYRDHFIFQNPPDTETYLISRSVGIDRVIDEFIFICTHHSQIDWLAPGIPPTGRKLEIPFTAVVNIRGDRLYHEHIGWDQGTVLAQLGLMPSYLPYPHPVPNAQSQEKLEYRVPIGGVETAEKLRDKEAVESNEMFAFGLRKV
;
A
#
# COMPACT_ATOMS: atom_id res chain seq x y z
N MET A 1 24.77 4.12 -24.74
CA MET A 1 24.92 4.44 -23.30
C MET A 1 24.41 3.25 -22.52
N GLU A 2 25.11 2.85 -21.48
CA GLU A 2 24.61 1.82 -20.56
C GLU A 2 23.48 2.41 -19.70
N ASN A 3 22.42 1.63 -19.48
CA ASN A 3 21.32 2.05 -18.60
C ASN A 3 21.77 2.00 -17.13
N LYS A 4 21.24 2.90 -16.29
CA LYS A 4 21.51 2.91 -14.83
C LYS A 4 21.01 1.63 -14.16
N PHE A 5 19.88 1.09 -14.63
CA PHE A 5 19.31 -0.18 -14.18
C PHE A 5 19.18 -1.16 -15.34
N SER A 6 19.36 -2.46 -15.05
CA SER A 6 19.05 -3.54 -15.99
C SER A 6 17.54 -3.63 -16.20
N ALA A 7 17.10 -3.97 -17.42
CA ALA A 7 15.67 -4.14 -17.70
C ALA A 7 15.06 -5.17 -16.72
N PRO A 8 14.03 -4.79 -15.94
CA PRO A 8 13.44 -5.68 -14.97
C PRO A 8 12.71 -6.84 -15.66
N PRO A 9 12.83 -8.08 -15.14
CA PRO A 9 12.09 -9.21 -15.68
C PRO A 9 10.58 -9.00 -15.48
N PHE A 10 9.79 -9.68 -16.31
CA PHE A 10 8.35 -9.79 -16.11
C PHE A 10 8.03 -10.49 -14.77
N LEU A 11 6.74 -10.56 -14.42
CA LEU A 11 6.28 -11.23 -13.21
C LEU A 11 6.78 -12.69 -13.13
N PRO A 12 7.16 -13.17 -11.94
CA PRO A 12 7.61 -14.55 -11.78
C PRO A 12 6.49 -15.53 -12.15
N ALA A 13 6.86 -16.66 -12.74
CA ALA A 13 5.91 -17.72 -13.03
C ALA A 13 5.35 -18.29 -11.72
N THR A 14 4.03 -18.48 -11.66
CA THR A 14 3.38 -19.15 -10.54
C THR A 14 3.83 -20.61 -10.46
N ARG A 15 4.53 -20.96 -9.39
CA ARG A 15 4.91 -22.35 -9.07
C ARG A 15 4.19 -22.78 -7.81
N LEU A 16 3.13 -23.56 -7.99
CA LEU A 16 2.34 -24.10 -6.90
C LEU A 16 2.20 -25.61 -7.05
N HIS A 17 2.13 -26.30 -5.92
CA HIS A 17 1.82 -27.72 -5.87
C HIS A 17 0.92 -28.04 -4.67
N GLN A 18 0.28 -29.20 -4.71
CA GLN A 18 -0.75 -29.57 -3.73
C GLN A 18 -0.41 -30.94 -3.11
N PRO A 19 0.36 -30.96 -2.02
CA PRO A 19 0.77 -32.21 -1.35
C PRO A 19 -0.41 -33.02 -0.78
N ALA A 20 -1.50 -32.33 -0.42
CA ALA A 20 -2.73 -32.95 0.06
C ALA A 20 -3.94 -32.13 -0.40
N ALA A 21 -5.14 -32.72 -0.35
CA ALA A 21 -6.38 -32.09 -0.83
C ALA A 21 -6.61 -30.67 -0.25
N ASN A 22 -6.22 -30.44 1.00
CA ASN A 22 -6.47 -29.19 1.72
C ASN A 22 -5.18 -28.42 2.08
N LEU A 23 -4.05 -28.75 1.44
CA LEU A 23 -2.76 -28.09 1.63
C LEU A 23 -2.18 -27.70 0.26
N THR A 24 -1.97 -26.41 0.04
CA THR A 24 -1.31 -25.87 -1.15
C THR A 24 0.00 -25.19 -0.77
N ILE A 25 1.07 -25.43 -1.51
CA ILE A 25 2.33 -24.71 -1.38
C ILE A 25 2.50 -23.82 -2.61
N LEU A 26 2.77 -22.54 -2.38
CA LEU A 26 3.11 -21.55 -3.41
C LEU A 26 4.51 -21.01 -3.14
N GLU A 27 5.38 -21.09 -4.15
CA GLU A 27 6.69 -20.45 -4.11
C GLU A 27 6.57 -18.92 -4.20
N PRO A 28 7.59 -18.16 -3.73
CA PRO A 28 7.63 -16.71 -3.80
C PRO A 28 7.33 -16.14 -5.20
N LEU A 29 6.51 -15.09 -5.24
CA LEU A 29 6.17 -14.30 -6.43
C LEU A 29 6.99 -13.01 -6.52
N SER A 30 8.19 -13.02 -5.93
CA SER A 30 9.20 -11.94 -6.01
C SER A 30 10.30 -12.29 -7.03
N ARG A 31 11.09 -11.31 -7.48
CA ARG A 31 12.31 -11.55 -8.29
C ARG A 31 13.35 -12.31 -7.49
N ARG A 32 13.42 -12.07 -6.18
CA ARG A 32 14.30 -12.81 -5.26
C ARG A 32 14.07 -14.33 -5.37
N GLY A 33 12.81 -14.75 -5.54
CA GLY A 33 12.45 -16.15 -5.76
C GLY A 33 12.64 -17.06 -4.55
N SER A 34 12.96 -16.49 -3.38
CA SER A 34 13.13 -17.21 -2.12
C SER A 34 12.67 -16.37 -0.94
N GLY A 35 12.39 -17.01 0.19
CA GLY A 35 12.13 -16.34 1.45
C GLY A 35 11.51 -17.28 2.48
N PRO A 36 11.23 -16.77 3.69
CA PRO A 36 10.81 -17.60 4.81
C PRO A 36 9.50 -18.36 4.52
N GLY A 37 9.27 -19.43 5.27
CA GLY A 37 8.00 -20.15 5.21
C GLY A 37 6.87 -19.36 5.90
N LEU A 38 5.67 -19.41 5.35
CA LEU A 38 4.48 -18.82 5.97
C LEU A 38 3.30 -19.78 5.84
N ILE A 39 2.69 -20.16 6.96
CA ILE A 39 1.44 -20.91 6.96
C ILE A 39 0.28 -19.93 7.05
N ILE A 40 -0.69 -20.06 6.14
CA ILE A 40 -1.96 -19.32 6.23
C ILE A 40 -3.11 -20.30 6.43
N LEU A 41 -3.98 -19.99 7.39
CA LEU A 41 -5.21 -20.72 7.65
C LEU A 41 -6.37 -19.88 7.14
N VAL A 42 -7.11 -20.42 6.18
CA VAL A 42 -8.18 -19.70 5.46
C VAL A 42 -9.45 -20.56 5.37
N PRO A 43 -10.64 -19.94 5.32
CA PRO A 43 -11.88 -20.68 5.15
C PRO A 43 -11.99 -21.27 3.72
N GLU A 44 -11.55 -20.51 2.72
CA GLU A 44 -11.61 -20.87 1.30
C GLU A 44 -10.23 -20.78 0.65
N THR A 45 -9.99 -21.58 -0.39
CA THR A 45 -8.72 -21.55 -1.11
C THR A 45 -8.54 -20.27 -1.91
N GLY A 46 -7.30 -19.77 -1.93
CA GLY A 46 -6.86 -18.66 -2.75
C GLY A 46 -6.54 -19.03 -4.21
N LYS A 47 -6.82 -20.26 -4.64
CA LYS A 47 -6.69 -20.73 -6.03
C LYS A 47 -7.96 -20.47 -6.84
N ALA A 48 -7.80 -20.09 -8.11
CA ALA A 48 -8.89 -20.08 -9.09
C ALA A 48 -8.97 -21.41 -9.86
N ALA A 49 -7.83 -22.03 -10.14
CA ALA A 49 -7.71 -23.35 -10.75
C ALA A 49 -6.46 -24.07 -10.21
N SER A 50 -6.12 -25.23 -10.78
CA SER A 50 -4.95 -26.03 -10.34
C SER A 50 -3.62 -25.29 -10.48
N THR A 51 -3.52 -24.27 -11.34
CA THR A 51 -2.27 -23.54 -11.60
C THR A 51 -2.42 -22.02 -11.54
N THR A 52 -3.61 -21.51 -11.21
CA THR A 52 -3.89 -20.07 -11.20
C THR A 52 -4.43 -19.61 -9.86
N LEU A 53 -4.08 -18.38 -9.49
CA LEU A 53 -4.48 -17.75 -8.23
C LEU A 53 -5.77 -16.95 -8.43
N ARG A 54 -6.60 -16.90 -7.40
CA ARG A 54 -7.87 -16.17 -7.39
C ARG A 54 -7.60 -14.68 -7.24
N ILE A 55 -8.17 -13.90 -8.17
CA ILE A 55 -8.18 -12.45 -8.17
C ILE A 55 -9.60 -12.02 -8.53
N GLU A 56 -10.20 -11.14 -7.74
CA GLU A 56 -11.52 -10.57 -8.02
C GLU A 56 -11.48 -9.07 -7.82
N GLY A 57 -11.90 -8.29 -8.83
CA GLY A 57 -11.91 -6.83 -8.72
C GLY A 57 -10.56 -6.21 -8.37
N CYS A 58 -9.45 -6.78 -8.88
CA CYS A 58 -8.07 -6.39 -8.54
C CYS A 58 -7.69 -6.65 -7.06
N VAL A 59 -8.45 -7.48 -6.33
CA VAL A 59 -8.09 -8.01 -5.01
C VAL A 59 -7.41 -9.37 -5.21
N PRO A 60 -6.12 -9.55 -4.87
CA PRO A 60 -5.51 -10.87 -4.85
C PRO A 60 -5.92 -11.68 -3.61
N SER A 61 -5.91 -13.00 -3.71
CA SER A 61 -6.09 -13.88 -2.55
C SER A 61 -4.95 -13.73 -1.53
N PRO A 62 -5.16 -14.10 -0.25
CA PRO A 62 -4.08 -14.10 0.76
C PRO A 62 -2.86 -14.91 0.31
N LEU A 63 -3.10 -16.07 -0.31
CA LEU A 63 -2.06 -16.94 -0.85
C LEU A 63 -1.13 -16.17 -1.80
N MET A 64 -1.72 -15.45 -2.76
CA MET A 64 -0.96 -14.65 -3.71
C MET A 64 -0.26 -13.48 -3.03
N LYS A 65 -0.98 -12.71 -2.19
CA LYS A 65 -0.46 -11.49 -1.58
C LYS A 65 0.78 -11.76 -0.73
N TRP A 66 0.78 -12.81 0.08
CA TRP A 66 1.95 -13.18 0.88
C TRP A 66 3.10 -13.74 0.05
N ALA A 67 2.83 -14.39 -1.07
CA ALA A 67 3.88 -14.82 -1.98
C ALA A 67 4.53 -13.64 -2.71
N GLU A 68 3.79 -12.57 -3.03
CA GLU A 68 4.34 -11.31 -3.56
C GLU A 68 5.31 -10.63 -2.57
N GLU A 69 5.08 -10.79 -1.26
CA GLU A 69 6.01 -10.37 -0.20
C GLU A 69 7.27 -11.23 -0.11
N SER A 70 7.41 -12.24 -0.98
CA SER A 70 8.53 -13.18 -1.05
C SER A 70 8.51 -14.33 -0.05
N TYR A 71 7.38 -14.60 0.60
CA TYR A 71 7.25 -15.81 1.42
C TYR A 71 7.01 -17.05 0.55
N THR A 72 7.50 -18.21 0.99
CA THR A 72 6.97 -19.49 0.51
C THR A 72 5.74 -19.81 1.34
N VAL A 73 4.57 -19.84 0.72
CA VAL A 73 3.29 -19.86 1.43
C VAL A 73 2.67 -21.25 1.41
N ALA A 74 2.37 -21.79 2.58
CA ALA A 74 1.57 -22.99 2.79
C ALA A 74 0.14 -22.60 3.19
N GLU A 75 -0.80 -22.74 2.26
CA GLU A 75 -2.22 -22.53 2.51
C GLU A 75 -2.87 -23.82 3.02
N ILE A 76 -3.45 -23.76 4.23
CA ILE A 76 -4.31 -24.80 4.77
C ILE A 76 -5.74 -24.26 4.81
N VAL A 77 -6.63 -24.89 4.07
CA VAL A 77 -8.07 -24.56 4.12
C VAL A 77 -8.73 -25.23 5.33
N GLU A 78 -9.81 -24.66 5.85
CA GLU A 78 -10.52 -25.14 7.05
C GLU A 78 -10.80 -26.65 7.04
N ALA A 79 -11.23 -27.20 5.91
CA ALA A 79 -11.49 -28.65 5.76
C ALA A 79 -10.24 -29.54 6.01
N GLY A 80 -9.04 -28.96 5.95
CA GLY A 80 -7.77 -29.63 6.26
C GLY A 80 -7.45 -29.74 7.75
N LEU A 81 -8.19 -29.04 8.62
CA LEU A 81 -7.93 -28.97 10.06
C LEU A 81 -8.66 -30.04 10.89
N ALA A 82 -9.20 -31.10 10.26
CA ALA A 82 -9.75 -32.24 10.98
C ALA A 82 -8.70 -32.92 11.91
N ASN A 83 -7.41 -32.82 11.56
CA ASN A 83 -6.28 -33.16 12.43
C ASN A 83 -5.24 -32.02 12.36
N PRO A 84 -5.38 -30.99 13.22
CA PRO A 84 -4.58 -29.76 13.12
C PRO A 84 -3.07 -30.01 13.25
N GLU A 85 -2.65 -30.85 14.20
CA GLU A 85 -1.23 -31.20 14.40
C GLU A 85 -0.61 -31.81 13.15
N LYS A 86 -1.30 -32.77 12.53
CA LYS A 86 -0.83 -33.42 11.29
C LYS A 86 -0.78 -32.42 10.14
N ALA A 87 -1.76 -31.53 10.03
CA ALA A 87 -1.79 -30.51 8.98
C ALA A 87 -0.61 -29.54 9.07
N ILE A 88 -0.32 -29.02 10.28
CA ILE A 88 0.83 -28.15 10.53
C ILE A 88 2.14 -28.89 10.24
N ASN A 89 2.30 -30.11 10.77
CA ASN A 89 3.51 -30.90 10.54
C ASN A 89 3.74 -31.18 9.05
N GLN A 90 2.69 -31.47 8.28
CA GLN A 90 2.83 -31.65 6.84
C GLN A 90 3.23 -30.33 6.16
N ALA A 91 2.57 -29.22 6.47
CA ALA A 91 2.91 -27.91 5.91
C ALA A 91 4.38 -27.54 6.19
N LEU A 92 4.86 -27.73 7.42
CA LEU A 92 6.26 -27.47 7.79
C LEU A 92 7.25 -28.34 7.00
N LYS A 93 6.95 -29.64 6.81
CA LYS A 93 7.80 -30.54 6.01
C LYS A 93 7.88 -30.12 4.54
N GLU A 94 6.74 -29.71 3.96
CA GLU A 94 6.68 -29.27 2.58
C GLU A 94 7.39 -27.92 2.37
N LEU A 95 7.25 -27.00 3.34
CA LEU A 95 8.02 -25.75 3.38
C LEU A 95 9.52 -26.04 3.46
N GLU A 96 9.96 -26.92 4.36
CA GLU A 96 11.37 -27.31 4.52
C GLU A 96 11.94 -28.00 3.25
N ALA A 97 11.13 -28.81 2.57
CA ALA A 97 11.51 -29.50 1.34
C ALA A 97 11.57 -28.55 0.12
N THR A 98 10.82 -27.45 0.14
CA THR A 98 10.77 -26.48 -0.96
C THR A 98 12.06 -25.66 -1.01
N LYS A 99 12.75 -25.68 -2.15
CA LYS A 99 14.07 -25.05 -2.32
C LYS A 99 14.06 -23.53 -2.13
N SER A 100 12.93 -22.87 -2.40
CA SER A 100 12.77 -21.42 -2.23
C SER A 100 12.57 -20.99 -0.77
N THR A 101 12.36 -21.92 0.16
CA THR A 101 12.12 -21.59 1.56
C THR A 101 13.43 -21.35 2.30
N GLU A 102 13.73 -20.09 2.61
CA GLU A 102 14.91 -19.72 3.40
C GLU A 102 14.63 -18.50 4.29
N PRO A 103 14.93 -18.54 5.61
CA PRO A 103 15.47 -19.70 6.33
C PRO A 103 14.39 -20.76 6.58
N LYS A 104 14.79 -22.03 6.61
CA LYS A 104 13.86 -23.17 6.79
C LYS A 104 13.29 -23.32 8.21
N ASN A 105 13.98 -22.76 9.19
CA ASN A 105 13.66 -22.92 10.61
C ASN A 105 12.87 -21.74 11.21
N ALA A 106 12.42 -20.78 10.39
CA ALA A 106 11.59 -19.68 10.83
C ALA A 106 10.33 -19.58 9.98
N VAL A 107 9.20 -19.94 10.57
CA VAL A 107 7.89 -19.99 9.91
C VAL A 107 6.88 -19.15 10.67
N GLY A 108 6.20 -18.24 9.98
CA GLY A 108 5.07 -17.50 10.54
C GLY A 108 3.77 -18.27 10.33
N ILE A 109 2.77 -18.04 11.17
CA ILE A 109 1.42 -18.54 10.95
C ILE A 109 0.41 -17.39 10.98
N ILE A 110 -0.54 -17.38 10.04
CA ILE A 110 -1.61 -16.38 9.97
C ILE A 110 -2.94 -17.11 9.95
N ALA A 111 -3.80 -16.82 10.91
CA ALA A 111 -5.16 -17.33 10.96
C ALA A 111 -6.15 -16.23 10.61
N TYR A 112 -6.87 -16.39 9.50
CA TYR A 112 -7.91 -15.45 9.06
C TYR A 112 -9.23 -15.58 9.83
N SER A 113 -9.25 -16.35 10.93
CA SER A 113 -10.31 -16.32 11.94
C SER A 113 -9.82 -16.87 13.29
N THR A 114 -10.42 -16.41 14.39
CA THR A 114 -10.19 -16.97 15.73
C THR A 114 -10.53 -18.47 15.79
N ALA A 115 -11.57 -18.91 15.08
CA ALA A 115 -11.99 -20.32 15.06
C ALA A 115 -10.91 -21.23 14.43
N LEU A 116 -10.25 -20.78 13.36
CA LEU A 116 -9.14 -21.50 12.74
C LEU A 116 -7.91 -21.52 13.65
N TRP A 117 -7.58 -20.39 14.27
CA TRP A 117 -6.47 -20.31 15.22
C TRP A 117 -6.67 -21.28 16.40
N ASN A 118 -7.85 -21.29 17.01
CA ASN A 118 -8.11 -22.10 18.20
C ASN A 118 -8.00 -23.61 17.95
N GLN A 119 -8.18 -24.07 16.70
CA GLN A 119 -7.95 -25.47 16.33
C GLN A 119 -6.46 -25.83 16.33
N VAL A 120 -5.59 -24.91 15.90
CA VAL A 120 -4.14 -25.16 15.78
C VAL A 120 -3.35 -24.80 17.04
N ALA A 121 -3.80 -23.81 17.79
CA ALA A 121 -3.06 -23.22 18.91
C ALA A 121 -2.57 -24.25 19.95
N PRO A 122 -3.34 -25.29 20.34
CA PRO A 122 -2.86 -26.31 21.28
C PRO A 122 -1.63 -27.10 20.79
N HIS A 123 -1.37 -27.10 19.49
CA HIS A 123 -0.27 -27.84 18.86
C HIS A 123 0.88 -26.94 18.43
N VAL A 124 0.67 -25.63 18.26
CA VAL A 124 1.70 -24.69 17.76
C VAL A 124 2.99 -24.75 18.60
N ASP A 125 2.85 -24.82 19.92
CA ASP A 125 3.99 -24.84 20.86
C ASP A 125 4.89 -26.09 20.74
N SER A 126 4.45 -27.15 20.05
CA SER A 126 5.27 -28.34 19.81
C SER A 126 6.22 -28.18 18.61
N PHE A 127 6.04 -27.14 17.79
CA PHE A 127 6.83 -26.88 16.59
C PHE A 127 7.79 -25.71 16.82
N SER A 128 9.07 -26.02 17.04
CA SER A 128 10.10 -25.00 17.29
C SER A 128 10.38 -24.08 16.09
N GLN A 129 9.96 -24.45 14.89
CA GLN A 129 10.08 -23.64 13.69
C GLN A 129 9.11 -22.46 13.66
N ILE A 130 8.00 -22.50 14.42
CA ILE A 130 7.00 -21.43 14.39
C ILE A 130 7.48 -20.24 15.22
N SER A 131 7.68 -19.10 14.56
CA SER A 131 8.31 -17.92 15.18
C SER A 131 7.31 -16.88 15.67
N GLY A 132 6.08 -16.87 15.14
CA GLY A 132 5.04 -15.92 15.53
C GLY A 132 3.71 -16.18 14.82
N ALA A 133 2.63 -15.69 15.42
CA ALA A 133 1.27 -15.89 14.94
C ALA A 133 0.52 -14.56 14.73
N VAL A 134 -0.21 -14.43 13.64
CA VAL A 134 -1.16 -13.33 13.40
C VAL A 134 -2.57 -13.91 13.38
N ILE A 135 -3.49 -13.28 14.12
CA ILE A 135 -4.86 -13.77 14.28
C ILE A 135 -5.83 -12.64 13.94
N PHE A 136 -6.79 -12.91 13.06
CA PHE A 136 -7.94 -12.05 12.79
C PHE A 136 -9.15 -12.55 13.58
N GLY A 137 -9.82 -11.66 14.29
CA GLY A 137 -10.98 -12.00 15.12
C GLY A 137 -11.92 -10.82 15.34
N ASP A 138 -13.04 -11.08 16.01
CA ASP A 138 -13.94 -10.02 16.48
C ASP A 138 -13.61 -9.71 17.95
N LEU A 139 -13.77 -8.46 18.36
CA LEU A 139 -13.83 -8.13 19.77
C LEU A 139 -15.07 -8.76 20.40
N THR A 140 -14.85 -9.66 21.36
CA THR A 140 -15.91 -10.16 22.24
C THR A 140 -16.01 -9.27 23.49
N GLY A 141 -17.10 -9.34 24.24
CA GLY A 141 -17.36 -8.48 25.42
C GLY A 141 -16.28 -8.52 26.53
N ASP A 142 -15.38 -9.51 26.50
CA ASP A 142 -14.20 -9.60 27.37
C ASP A 142 -12.88 -9.29 26.64
N GLU A 143 -12.93 -8.47 25.58
CA GLU A 143 -11.81 -7.79 24.89
C GLU A 143 -10.63 -8.66 24.39
N ASN A 144 -10.74 -10.00 24.45
CA ASN A 144 -9.90 -11.01 23.77
C ASN A 144 -10.19 -12.47 24.21
N SER A 145 -11.20 -12.73 25.06
CA SER A 145 -11.35 -14.01 25.78
C SER A 145 -11.49 -15.27 24.92
N GLY A 146 -11.73 -15.12 23.62
CA GLY A 146 -11.89 -16.24 22.70
C GLY A 146 -10.60 -16.74 22.04
N ILE A 147 -9.49 -16.00 22.09
CA ILE A 147 -8.25 -16.39 21.39
C ILE A 147 -7.38 -17.23 22.31
N VAL A 148 -7.16 -18.50 21.94
CA VAL A 148 -6.29 -19.42 22.69
C VAL A 148 -4.85 -18.90 22.69
N SER A 149 -4.22 -18.85 23.87
CA SER A 149 -2.83 -18.41 24.01
C SER A 149 -1.84 -19.47 23.53
N SER A 150 -0.65 -19.01 23.14
CA SER A 150 0.50 -19.84 22.77
C SER A 150 1.78 -19.20 23.32
N LYS A 151 2.87 -19.98 23.42
CA LYS A 151 4.20 -19.45 23.75
C LYS A 151 4.80 -18.62 22.62
N VAL A 152 4.35 -18.81 21.38
CA VAL A 152 4.82 -17.98 20.26
C VAL A 152 4.21 -16.58 20.40
N PRO A 153 4.96 -15.51 20.09
CA PRO A 153 4.39 -14.16 20.06
C PRO A 153 3.16 -14.09 19.15
N GLN A 154 2.14 -13.33 19.57
CA GLN A 154 0.87 -13.19 18.85
C GLN A 154 0.57 -11.71 18.52
N LEU A 155 0.09 -11.48 17.30
CA LEU A 155 -0.51 -10.22 16.85
C LEU A 155 -1.99 -10.43 16.56
N HIS A 156 -2.86 -9.68 17.23
CA HIS A 156 -4.31 -9.78 17.04
C HIS A 156 -4.83 -8.55 16.30
N HIS A 157 -5.64 -8.80 15.26
CA HIS A 157 -6.42 -7.80 14.55
C HIS A 157 -7.89 -8.04 14.82
N LEU A 158 -8.51 -7.14 15.59
CA LEU A 158 -9.83 -7.36 16.16
C LEU A 158 -10.85 -6.37 15.60
N ALA A 159 -11.88 -6.87 14.92
CA ALA A 159 -12.98 -6.04 14.44
C ALA A 159 -13.83 -5.51 15.60
N GLY A 160 -14.27 -4.25 15.50
CA GLY A 160 -14.99 -3.55 16.56
C GLY A 160 -14.12 -2.54 17.29
N SER A 161 -14.69 -1.90 18.32
CA SER A 161 -14.01 -0.88 19.14
C SER A 161 -13.76 -1.41 20.54
N ALA A 162 -12.53 -1.36 21.02
CA ALA A 162 -12.21 -1.75 22.39
C ALA A 162 -12.69 -0.67 23.38
N SER A 163 -13.16 -1.08 24.55
CA SER A 163 -13.55 -0.14 25.63
C SER A 163 -12.35 0.24 26.52
N LYS A 164 -11.28 -0.58 26.49
CA LYS A 164 -10.02 -0.37 27.20
C LYS A 164 -8.81 -0.52 26.28
N ALA A 165 -7.65 -0.14 26.79
CA ALA A 165 -6.39 -0.33 26.07
C ALA A 165 -6.10 -1.82 25.86
N LEU A 166 -5.96 -2.21 24.59
CA LEU A 166 -5.57 -3.56 24.19
C LEU A 166 -4.09 -3.86 24.54
N PRO A 167 -3.73 -5.14 24.76
CA PRO A 167 -2.38 -5.52 25.15
C PRO A 167 -1.32 -5.11 24.12
N ARG A 168 -0.18 -4.60 24.63
CA ARG A 168 1.03 -4.22 23.87
C ARG A 168 2.27 -4.80 24.56
N THR A 169 2.39 -6.11 24.53
CA THR A 169 3.47 -6.86 25.21
C THR A 169 4.29 -7.65 24.21
N LYS A 170 5.44 -8.19 24.65
CA LYS A 170 6.26 -9.10 23.81
C LYS A 170 5.52 -10.39 23.43
N ALA A 171 4.61 -10.86 24.28
CA ALA A 171 3.85 -12.08 24.04
C ALA A 171 2.61 -11.82 23.18
N VAL A 172 1.88 -10.74 23.44
CA VAL A 172 0.66 -10.39 22.72
C VAL A 172 0.61 -8.90 22.45
N THR A 173 0.38 -8.57 21.18
CA THR A 173 0.07 -7.22 20.72
C THR A 173 -1.27 -7.25 19.99
N ALA A 174 -2.21 -6.36 20.33
CA ALA A 174 -3.55 -6.36 19.73
C ALA A 174 -3.97 -4.96 19.24
N TYR A 175 -4.67 -4.92 18.11
CA TYR A 175 -5.25 -3.73 17.51
C TYR A 175 -6.75 -3.92 17.32
N ASP A 176 -7.53 -2.87 17.58
CA ASP A 176 -8.95 -2.81 17.23
C ASP A 176 -9.17 -2.06 15.91
N TYR A 177 -10.29 -2.35 15.28
CA TYR A 177 -10.75 -1.75 14.02
C TYR A 177 -12.20 -1.30 14.19
N PRO A 178 -12.44 -0.09 14.75
CA PRO A 178 -13.78 0.34 15.19
C PRO A 178 -14.85 0.36 14.10
N LYS A 179 -14.44 0.54 12.84
CA LYS A 179 -15.35 0.58 11.67
C LYS A 179 -15.49 -0.76 10.95
N ALA A 180 -14.77 -1.80 11.37
CA ALA A 180 -14.89 -3.13 10.78
C ALA A 180 -16.19 -3.80 11.27
N ASN A 181 -17.00 -4.30 10.33
CA ASN A 181 -18.24 -5.01 10.66
C ASN A 181 -17.97 -6.41 11.24
N SER A 182 -16.89 -7.05 10.79
CA SER A 182 -16.45 -8.37 11.25
C SER A 182 -14.96 -8.56 10.96
N TYR A 183 -14.34 -9.60 11.55
CA TYR A 183 -12.96 -10.02 11.30
C TYR A 183 -12.64 -10.28 9.83
N LEU A 184 -13.68 -10.51 9.01
CA LEU A 184 -13.56 -10.72 7.57
C LEU A 184 -13.15 -9.44 6.81
N PHE A 185 -12.98 -8.30 7.49
CA PHE A 185 -12.47 -7.07 6.87
C PHE A 185 -11.13 -7.27 6.14
N ALA A 186 -10.33 -8.23 6.58
CA ALA A 186 -9.04 -8.59 5.99
C ALA A 186 -9.09 -9.86 5.13
N THR A 187 -10.27 -10.45 4.90
CA THR A 187 -10.45 -11.65 4.09
C THR A 187 -10.94 -11.25 2.71
N PRO A 188 -10.09 -11.31 1.66
CA PRO A 188 -10.50 -11.04 0.29
C PRO A 188 -11.76 -11.82 -0.11
N PHE A 189 -12.55 -11.24 -1.00
CA PHE A 189 -13.80 -11.82 -1.55
C PHE A 189 -14.97 -11.91 -0.56
N SER A 190 -14.75 -11.56 0.72
CA SER A 190 -15.84 -11.36 1.66
C SER A 190 -16.59 -10.06 1.38
N LYS A 191 -17.90 -10.06 1.63
CA LYS A 191 -18.73 -8.84 1.62
C LYS A 191 -18.26 -7.76 2.60
N ASP A 192 -17.58 -8.17 3.67
CA ASP A 192 -17.12 -7.26 4.73
C ASP A 192 -15.69 -6.76 4.48
N PHE A 193 -15.05 -7.21 3.39
CA PHE A 193 -13.68 -6.84 3.04
C PHE A 193 -13.52 -5.31 2.93
N SER A 194 -12.49 -4.79 3.59
CA SER A 194 -12.14 -3.37 3.54
C SER A 194 -10.67 -3.21 3.18
N TYR A 195 -10.42 -2.78 1.94
CA TYR A 195 -9.06 -2.53 1.45
C TYR A 195 -8.22 -1.65 2.39
N ASN A 196 -8.80 -0.59 2.95
CA ASN A 196 -8.06 0.32 3.83
C ASN A 196 -7.66 -0.36 5.14
N MET A 197 -8.59 -1.07 5.77
CA MET A 197 -8.32 -1.74 7.04
C MET A 197 -7.39 -2.94 6.85
N GLU A 198 -7.54 -3.67 5.75
CA GLU A 198 -6.66 -4.76 5.36
C GLU A 198 -5.25 -4.27 5.04
N SER A 199 -5.10 -3.16 4.32
CA SER A 199 -3.78 -2.58 4.04
C SER A 199 -3.05 -2.21 5.33
N VAL A 200 -3.76 -1.61 6.30
CA VAL A 200 -3.17 -1.25 7.60
C VAL A 200 -2.84 -2.49 8.43
N SER A 201 -3.72 -3.50 8.46
CA SER A 201 -3.46 -4.74 9.19
C SER A 201 -2.32 -5.55 8.56
N HIS A 202 -2.16 -5.51 7.25
CA HIS A 202 -1.07 -6.13 6.50
C HIS A 202 0.28 -5.50 6.87
N SER A 203 0.43 -4.17 6.82
CA SER A 203 1.68 -3.49 7.21
C SER A 203 2.05 -3.75 8.69
N ARG A 204 1.04 -3.82 9.58
CA ARG A 204 1.24 -4.22 10.98
C ARG A 204 1.70 -5.67 11.10
N SER A 205 1.16 -6.57 10.28
CA SER A 205 1.54 -7.99 10.24
C SER A 205 2.96 -8.19 9.72
N LEU A 206 3.36 -7.45 8.68
CA LEU A 206 4.75 -7.44 8.20
C LEU A 206 5.72 -6.92 9.27
N SER A 207 5.37 -5.80 9.92
CA SER A 207 6.17 -5.21 11.00
C SER A 207 6.36 -6.17 12.18
N PHE A 208 5.38 -7.06 12.40
CA PHE A 208 5.42 -8.05 13.46
C PHE A 208 6.17 -9.33 13.06
N LEU A 209 5.88 -9.89 11.89
CA LEU A 209 6.44 -11.19 11.45
C LEU A 209 7.89 -11.07 10.96
N LYS A 210 8.24 -10.03 10.17
CA LYS A 210 9.58 -9.92 9.58
C LYS A 210 10.69 -9.96 10.63
N PRO A 211 10.62 -9.25 11.77
CA PRO A 211 11.64 -9.34 12.82
C PRO A 211 11.74 -10.72 13.48
N LEU A 212 10.61 -11.42 13.65
CA LEU A 212 10.59 -12.76 14.26
C LEU A 212 11.20 -13.82 13.32
N MET A 213 11.11 -13.59 12.02
CA MET A 213 11.55 -14.52 10.98
C MET A 213 12.85 -14.08 10.29
N ASN A 214 13.42 -12.94 10.69
CA ASN A 214 14.56 -12.27 10.08
C ASN A 214 14.39 -11.99 8.57
N GLY A 215 13.18 -11.59 8.16
CA GLY A 215 12.87 -11.22 6.78
C GLY A 215 11.49 -11.67 6.30
N PRO A 216 11.22 -11.53 4.99
CA PRO A 216 12.12 -11.02 3.96
C PRO A 216 12.21 -9.48 3.98
N TYR A 217 13.44 -8.95 3.95
CA TYR A 217 13.74 -7.51 3.87
C TYR A 217 14.21 -7.12 2.48
N PHE A 218 13.71 -6.00 1.95
CA PHE A 218 14.05 -5.44 0.65
C PHE A 218 14.53 -4.00 0.84
N ASP A 219 15.43 -3.55 -0.02
CA ASP A 219 15.82 -2.14 -0.10
C ASP A 219 14.73 -1.38 -0.86
N LEU A 220 13.82 -0.78 -0.10
CA LEU A 220 12.64 -0.09 -0.67
C LEU A 220 13.03 1.16 -1.44
N GLU A 221 14.14 1.81 -1.09
CA GLU A 221 14.62 3.00 -1.80
C GLU A 221 15.16 2.62 -3.18
N VAL A 222 15.94 1.56 -3.27
CA VAL A 222 16.44 1.07 -4.58
C VAL A 222 15.30 0.64 -5.49
N ILE A 223 14.26 0.01 -4.94
CA ILE A 223 13.06 -0.35 -5.72
C ILE A 223 12.35 0.90 -6.26
N TRP A 224 12.23 1.94 -5.44
CA TRP A 224 11.60 3.19 -5.85
C TRP A 224 12.45 3.99 -6.84
N ASP A 225 13.76 4.03 -6.65
CA ASP A 225 14.72 4.64 -7.57
C ASP A 225 14.76 3.91 -8.93
N GLU A 226 14.62 2.58 -8.95
CA GLU A 226 14.48 1.80 -10.19
C GLU A 226 13.17 2.16 -10.91
N HIS A 227 12.06 2.22 -10.18
CA HIS A 227 10.75 2.54 -10.75
C HIS A 227 10.75 3.91 -11.44
N THR A 228 11.15 4.95 -10.70
CA THR A 228 11.18 6.33 -11.18
C THR A 228 12.18 6.53 -12.33
N TYR A 229 13.29 5.81 -12.34
CA TYR A 229 14.21 5.80 -13.48
C TYR A 229 13.52 5.36 -14.77
N TRP A 230 12.68 4.31 -14.73
CA TRP A 230 11.98 3.85 -15.92
C TRP A 230 10.86 4.81 -16.36
N GLU A 231 10.23 5.51 -15.42
CA GLU A 231 9.19 6.49 -15.72
C GLU A 231 9.72 7.81 -16.30
N PHE A 232 10.73 8.40 -15.67
CA PHE A 232 11.14 9.79 -15.94
C PHE A 232 12.39 9.89 -16.81
N ASP A 233 13.43 9.10 -16.50
CA ASP A 233 14.73 9.19 -17.17
C ASP A 233 14.74 8.37 -18.46
N ASN A 234 14.42 7.08 -18.36
CA ASN A 234 14.44 6.17 -19.51
C ASN A 234 13.14 6.23 -20.33
N ARG A 235 12.01 6.55 -19.69
CA ARG A 235 10.67 6.66 -20.29
C ARG A 235 10.21 5.37 -20.99
N SER A 236 10.28 4.24 -20.27
CA SER A 236 9.89 2.91 -20.76
C SER A 236 8.66 2.36 -20.03
N VAL A 237 7.50 2.43 -20.69
CA VAL A 237 6.23 1.87 -20.18
C VAL A 237 6.39 0.40 -19.77
N VAL A 238 7.05 -0.41 -20.59
CA VAL A 238 7.20 -1.86 -20.34
C VAL A 238 8.03 -2.10 -19.08
N ASN A 239 9.14 -1.39 -18.92
CA ASN A 239 10.00 -1.59 -17.75
C ASN A 239 9.36 -1.03 -16.48
N THR A 240 8.69 0.12 -16.55
CA THR A 240 7.86 0.64 -15.44
C THR A 240 6.86 -0.43 -15.00
N MET A 241 6.06 -0.98 -15.92
CA MET A 241 5.09 -2.03 -15.58
C MET A 241 5.74 -3.31 -15.01
N ASN A 242 6.98 -3.64 -15.39
CA ASN A 242 7.70 -4.81 -14.86
C ASN A 242 8.24 -4.61 -13.42
N THR A 243 8.27 -3.38 -12.93
CA THR A 243 8.54 -3.07 -11.51
C THR A 243 7.31 -3.12 -10.61
N MET A 244 6.14 -3.36 -11.18
CA MET A 244 4.87 -3.40 -10.46
C MET A 244 4.32 -4.83 -10.32
N VAL A 245 3.54 -5.06 -9.27
CA VAL A 245 2.86 -6.35 -8.96
C VAL A 245 1.82 -6.76 -10.02
N GLN A 246 1.12 -7.88 -9.80
CA GLN A 246 0.09 -8.36 -10.74
C GLN A 246 -1.12 -7.43 -10.79
N GLU A 247 -1.54 -6.87 -9.66
CA GLU A 247 -2.69 -5.96 -9.56
C GLU A 247 -2.24 -4.59 -9.00
N PRO A 248 -1.54 -3.76 -9.78
CA PRO A 248 -1.06 -2.46 -9.32
C PRO A 248 -2.15 -1.39 -9.38
N TYR A 249 -1.93 -0.28 -8.68
CA TYR A 249 -2.86 0.85 -8.66
C TYR A 249 -2.13 2.19 -8.51
N VAL A 250 -2.43 3.16 -9.35
CA VAL A 250 -1.94 4.54 -9.19
C VAL A 250 -3.13 5.49 -9.10
N ASN A 251 -3.07 6.42 -8.17
CA ASN A 251 -4.00 7.53 -8.07
C ASN A 251 -3.29 8.85 -7.77
N HIS A 252 -3.36 9.73 -8.75
CA HIS A 252 -3.10 11.15 -8.61
C HIS A 252 -4.31 11.82 -7.99
N VAL A 253 -4.25 12.02 -6.67
CA VAL A 253 -5.39 12.38 -5.84
C VAL A 253 -6.12 13.64 -6.34
N PRO A 254 -5.46 14.75 -6.72
CA PRO A 254 -6.16 15.99 -7.05
C PRO A 254 -6.92 15.94 -8.38
N THR A 255 -6.45 15.14 -9.33
CA THR A 255 -7.05 15.02 -10.67
C THR A 255 -7.82 13.71 -10.86
N MET A 256 -7.74 12.79 -9.88
CA MET A 256 -8.29 11.43 -9.96
C MET A 256 -7.79 10.66 -11.20
N THR A 257 -6.58 10.98 -11.66
CA THR A 257 -5.95 10.28 -12.80
C THR A 257 -5.12 9.11 -12.32
N GLY A 258 -4.86 8.14 -13.21
CA GLY A 258 -4.14 6.93 -12.90
C GLY A 258 -4.79 5.69 -13.52
N GLY A 259 -4.62 4.54 -12.88
CA GLY A 259 -5.14 3.27 -13.38
C GLY A 259 -5.14 2.18 -12.33
N ILE A 260 -6.09 1.24 -12.44
CA ILE A 260 -6.22 0.06 -11.57
C ILE A 260 -6.00 -1.19 -12.42
N GLY A 261 -5.11 -2.07 -11.97
CA GLY A 261 -4.68 -3.26 -12.69
C GLY A 261 -3.73 -2.93 -13.83
N ARG A 262 -2.98 -3.94 -14.29
CA ARG A 262 -1.89 -3.74 -15.27
C ARG A 262 -2.37 -3.17 -16.60
N GLU A 263 -3.53 -3.61 -17.08
CA GLU A 263 -4.05 -3.19 -18.38
C GLU A 263 -4.35 -1.68 -18.41
N LYS A 264 -5.21 -1.20 -17.50
CA LYS A 264 -5.59 0.21 -17.45
C LYS A 264 -4.40 1.10 -17.10
N LEU A 265 -3.53 0.63 -16.21
CA LEU A 265 -2.35 1.39 -15.82
C LEU A 265 -1.32 1.47 -16.96
N THR A 266 -1.16 0.42 -17.77
CA THR A 266 -0.31 0.47 -18.98
C THR A 266 -0.83 1.52 -19.97
N VAL A 267 -2.15 1.57 -20.19
CA VAL A 267 -2.80 2.59 -21.03
C VAL A 267 -2.53 3.99 -20.48
N PHE A 268 -2.76 4.19 -19.18
CA PHE A 268 -2.48 5.46 -18.52
C PHE A 268 -1.01 5.90 -18.69
N TYR A 269 -0.06 5.00 -18.42
CA TYR A 269 1.36 5.34 -18.55
C TYR A 269 1.77 5.68 -19.98
N ARG A 270 1.30 4.90 -20.96
CA ARG A 270 1.61 5.11 -22.38
C ARG A 270 0.99 6.39 -22.91
N ASP A 271 -0.27 6.67 -22.59
CA ASP A 271 -1.03 7.69 -23.29
C ASP A 271 -1.08 9.02 -22.52
N HIS A 272 -0.96 8.99 -21.18
CA HIS A 272 -1.26 10.14 -20.30
C HIS A 272 -0.18 10.53 -19.31
N PHE A 273 0.91 9.76 -19.16
CA PHE A 273 1.94 10.05 -18.15
C PHE A 273 3.37 10.11 -18.70
N ILE A 274 3.99 8.96 -19.01
CA ILE A 274 5.44 8.85 -19.22
C ILE A 274 5.93 9.79 -20.34
N PHE A 275 5.21 9.84 -21.46
CA PHE A 275 5.58 10.68 -22.60
C PHE A 275 4.99 12.09 -22.54
N GLN A 276 4.16 12.40 -21.55
CA GLN A 276 3.59 13.74 -21.32
C GLN A 276 4.37 14.56 -20.29
N ASN A 277 5.37 13.97 -19.64
CA ASN A 277 6.30 14.72 -18.80
C ASN A 277 7.18 15.66 -19.66
N PRO A 278 7.18 16.98 -19.38
CA PRO A 278 8.11 17.94 -19.98
C PRO A 278 9.57 17.43 -19.99
N PRO A 279 10.40 17.78 -20.99
CA PRO A 279 11.81 17.42 -20.99
C PRO A 279 12.61 18.10 -19.87
N ASP A 280 12.12 19.22 -19.33
CA ASP A 280 12.73 19.95 -18.21
C ASP A 280 12.13 19.56 -16.85
N THR A 281 11.39 18.45 -16.79
CA THR A 281 10.88 17.93 -15.52
C THR A 281 12.02 17.59 -14.56
N GLU A 282 11.95 18.13 -13.35
CA GLU A 282 12.85 17.86 -12.25
C GLU A 282 12.04 17.55 -10.98
N THR A 283 12.52 16.59 -10.19
CA THR A 283 11.99 16.27 -8.86
C THR A 283 13.02 16.63 -7.79
N TYR A 284 12.73 17.68 -7.03
CA TYR A 284 13.59 18.10 -5.91
C TYR A 284 13.11 17.46 -4.61
N LEU A 285 13.79 16.41 -4.15
CA LEU A 285 13.43 15.70 -2.92
C LEU A 285 13.63 16.60 -1.69
N ILE A 286 12.58 16.73 -0.87
CA ILE A 286 12.57 17.48 0.40
C ILE A 286 12.81 16.53 1.57
N SER A 287 12.07 15.43 1.62
CA SER A 287 12.19 14.44 2.67
C SER A 287 11.77 13.07 2.14
N ARG A 288 12.30 12.02 2.77
CA ARG A 288 11.92 10.63 2.52
C ARG A 288 11.74 9.90 3.84
N SER A 289 10.60 9.23 4.00
CA SER A 289 10.32 8.34 5.13
C SER A 289 10.09 6.91 4.64
N VAL A 290 10.80 5.95 5.23
CA VAL A 290 10.74 4.53 4.83
C VAL A 290 10.09 3.70 5.95
N GLY A 291 9.02 2.99 5.61
CA GLY A 291 8.33 2.03 6.48
C GLY A 291 8.72 0.57 6.18
N ILE A 292 7.95 -0.38 6.69
CA ILE A 292 8.21 -1.82 6.46
C ILE A 292 7.91 -2.27 5.02
N ASP A 293 7.04 -1.53 4.33
CA ASP A 293 6.46 -1.82 3.02
C ASP A 293 6.13 -0.54 2.21
N ARG A 294 6.62 0.63 2.64
CA ARG A 294 6.28 1.92 2.02
C ARG A 294 7.45 2.89 1.98
N VAL A 295 7.48 3.69 0.92
CA VAL A 295 8.26 4.92 0.84
C VAL A 295 7.28 6.10 0.80
N ILE A 296 7.61 7.17 1.53
CA ILE A 296 6.86 8.43 1.51
C ILE A 296 7.84 9.52 1.14
N ASP A 297 7.66 10.10 -0.04
CA ASP A 297 8.48 11.21 -0.51
C ASP A 297 7.68 12.51 -0.42
N GLU A 298 8.29 13.52 0.18
CA GLU A 298 7.92 14.92 0.00
C GLU A 298 8.92 15.53 -0.99
N PHE A 299 8.43 16.15 -2.05
CA PHE A 299 9.29 16.72 -3.09
C PHE A 299 8.63 17.92 -3.77
N ILE A 300 9.43 18.71 -4.47
CA ILE A 300 8.93 19.78 -5.35
C ILE A 300 9.04 19.27 -6.78
N PHE A 301 7.91 19.19 -7.47
CA PHE A 301 7.85 18.91 -8.90
C PHE A 301 8.05 20.22 -9.67
N ILE A 302 9.05 20.25 -10.55
CA ILE A 302 9.44 21.42 -11.31
C ILE A 302 9.33 21.11 -12.80
N CYS A 303 8.68 21.97 -13.57
CA CYS A 303 8.65 21.86 -15.03
C CYS A 303 8.25 23.19 -15.68
N THR A 304 8.38 23.29 -17.00
CA THR A 304 7.73 24.33 -17.79
C THR A 304 6.50 23.77 -18.50
N HIS A 305 5.34 24.42 -18.36
CA HIS A 305 4.08 24.01 -19.01
C HIS A 305 4.04 24.37 -20.51
N HIS A 306 4.94 23.75 -21.29
CA HIS A 306 5.06 23.95 -22.74
C HIS A 306 4.25 22.94 -23.57
N SER A 307 3.74 21.88 -22.95
CA SER A 307 2.83 20.88 -23.50
C SER A 307 1.68 20.67 -22.52
N GLN A 308 0.57 20.11 -23.00
CA GLN A 308 -0.49 19.64 -22.10
C GLN A 308 0.07 18.50 -21.23
N ILE A 309 -0.25 18.52 -19.94
CA ILE A 309 0.16 17.52 -18.95
C ILE A 309 -1.12 16.93 -18.34
N ASP A 310 -1.66 15.88 -18.95
CA ASP A 310 -3.00 15.35 -18.63
C ASP A 310 -3.15 14.97 -17.17
N TRP A 311 -2.11 14.41 -16.59
CA TRP A 311 -2.14 13.93 -15.21
C TRP A 311 -2.10 15.07 -14.18
N LEU A 312 -1.52 16.22 -14.52
CA LEU A 312 -1.34 17.38 -13.62
C LEU A 312 -2.45 18.44 -13.79
N ALA A 313 -2.76 18.78 -15.05
CA ALA A 313 -3.68 19.85 -15.42
C ALA A 313 -4.53 19.42 -16.63
N PRO A 314 -5.44 18.44 -16.47
CA PRO A 314 -6.20 17.86 -17.57
C PRO A 314 -6.95 18.91 -18.38
N GLY A 315 -6.77 18.89 -19.70
CA GLY A 315 -7.47 19.78 -20.64
C GLY A 315 -6.97 21.23 -20.68
N ILE A 316 -5.92 21.58 -19.94
CA ILE A 316 -5.33 22.93 -19.98
C ILE A 316 -4.22 22.96 -21.05
N PRO A 317 -4.33 23.82 -22.08
CA PRO A 317 -3.29 23.94 -23.10
C PRO A 317 -2.02 24.61 -22.54
N PRO A 318 -0.88 24.49 -23.25
CA PRO A 318 0.39 25.07 -22.82
C PRO A 318 0.27 26.56 -22.48
N THR A 319 0.81 26.94 -21.32
CA THR A 319 0.85 28.34 -20.85
C THR A 319 2.25 28.95 -20.93
N GLY A 320 3.27 28.11 -21.14
CA GLY A 320 4.69 28.52 -21.15
C GLY A 320 5.22 28.96 -19.78
N ARG A 321 4.45 28.77 -18.70
CA ARG A 321 4.84 29.17 -17.35
C ARG A 321 5.65 28.06 -16.68
N LYS A 322 6.66 28.46 -15.91
CA LYS A 322 7.38 27.56 -15.01
C LYS A 322 6.49 27.24 -13.80
N LEU A 323 6.49 25.99 -13.40
CA LEU A 323 5.77 25.46 -12.25
C LEU A 323 6.77 24.90 -11.24
N GLU A 324 6.54 25.16 -9.96
CA GLU A 324 7.23 24.56 -8.81
C GLU A 324 6.16 24.19 -7.78
N ILE A 325 5.79 22.91 -7.72
CA ILE A 325 4.61 22.46 -6.99
C ILE A 325 5.04 21.48 -5.89
N PRO A 326 4.62 21.67 -4.64
CA PRO A 326 4.82 20.68 -3.57
C PRO A 326 4.00 19.41 -3.83
N PHE A 327 4.66 18.26 -3.72
CA PHE A 327 4.09 16.93 -3.90
C PHE A 327 4.34 16.07 -2.67
N THR A 328 3.42 15.15 -2.42
CA THR A 328 3.62 14.01 -1.53
C THR A 328 3.28 12.73 -2.27
N ALA A 329 4.23 11.81 -2.39
CA ALA A 329 4.02 10.47 -2.93
C ALA A 329 4.04 9.44 -1.81
N VAL A 330 2.95 8.69 -1.68
CA VAL A 330 2.85 7.53 -0.80
C VAL A 330 2.90 6.27 -1.64
N VAL A 331 4.03 5.57 -1.59
CA VAL A 331 4.35 4.42 -2.45
C VAL A 331 4.36 3.15 -1.61
N ASN A 332 3.46 2.21 -1.88
CA ASN A 332 3.44 0.89 -1.25
C ASN A 332 4.12 -0.16 -2.14
N ILE A 333 4.95 -0.98 -1.50
CA ILE A 333 5.78 -2.00 -2.12
C ILE A 333 5.41 -3.34 -1.48
N ARG A 334 5.23 -4.37 -2.30
CA ARG A 334 5.13 -5.76 -1.87
C ARG A 334 6.35 -6.50 -2.35
N GLY A 335 7.13 -7.01 -1.40
CA GLY A 335 8.40 -7.64 -1.70
C GLY A 335 9.35 -6.73 -2.49
N ASP A 336 9.64 -7.08 -3.75
CA ASP A 336 10.49 -6.32 -4.67
C ASP A 336 9.73 -5.56 -5.77
N ARG A 337 8.44 -5.27 -5.59
CA ARG A 337 7.63 -4.58 -6.59
C ARG A 337 6.69 -3.55 -5.99
N LEU A 338 6.42 -2.50 -6.75
CA LEU A 338 5.39 -1.52 -6.41
C LEU A 338 4.00 -2.15 -6.50
N TYR A 339 3.20 -1.94 -5.45
CA TYR A 339 1.77 -2.23 -5.46
C TYR A 339 0.95 -1.00 -5.82
N HIS A 340 1.06 0.07 -5.03
CA HIS A 340 0.30 1.27 -5.34
C HIS A 340 0.99 2.57 -5.01
N GLU A 341 0.48 3.63 -5.62
CA GLU A 341 0.91 5.00 -5.41
C GLU A 341 -0.29 5.90 -5.19
N HIS A 342 -0.23 6.67 -4.10
CA HIS A 342 -1.11 7.81 -3.90
C HIS A 342 -0.26 9.07 -3.94
N ILE A 343 -0.45 9.88 -4.99
CA ILE A 343 0.33 11.09 -5.19
C ILE A 343 -0.59 12.29 -5.04
N GLY A 344 -0.27 13.16 -4.08
CA GLY A 344 -1.02 14.36 -3.74
C GLY A 344 -0.23 15.63 -4.03
N TRP A 345 -0.96 16.68 -4.37
CA TRP A 345 -0.47 18.05 -4.48
C TRP A 345 -1.65 19.02 -4.30
N ASP A 346 -1.36 20.32 -4.22
CA ASP A 346 -2.40 21.36 -4.18
C ASP A 346 -2.74 21.86 -5.60
N GLN A 347 -3.95 21.53 -6.08
CA GLN A 347 -4.41 21.99 -7.40
C GLN A 347 -4.59 23.51 -7.46
N GLY A 348 -4.87 24.16 -6.33
CA GLY A 348 -4.94 25.62 -6.25
C GLY A 348 -3.61 26.26 -6.66
N THR A 349 -2.51 25.75 -6.09
CA THR A 349 -1.15 26.15 -6.42
C THR A 349 -0.82 25.94 -7.91
N VAL A 350 -1.23 24.81 -8.50
CA VAL A 350 -1.07 24.55 -9.95
C VAL A 350 -1.77 25.65 -10.77
N LEU A 351 -3.06 25.90 -10.50
CA LEU A 351 -3.84 26.88 -11.26
C LEU A 351 -3.35 28.32 -11.06
N ALA A 352 -2.89 28.67 -9.86
CA ALA A 352 -2.31 29.98 -9.58
C ALA A 352 -1.01 30.21 -10.36
N GLN A 353 -0.10 29.24 -10.36
CA GLN A 353 1.15 29.35 -11.12
C GLN A 353 0.94 29.30 -12.63
N LEU A 354 -0.11 28.62 -13.11
CA LEU A 354 -0.55 28.68 -14.50
C LEU A 354 -1.18 30.04 -14.88
N GLY A 355 -1.45 30.92 -13.92
CA GLY A 355 -2.11 32.21 -14.13
C GLY A 355 -3.60 32.10 -14.43
N LEU A 356 -4.23 31.01 -13.99
CA LEU A 356 -5.64 30.68 -14.23
C LEU A 356 -6.52 30.80 -12.97
N MET A 357 -5.92 31.01 -11.80
CA MET A 357 -6.64 31.25 -10.55
C MET A 357 -6.83 32.76 -10.30
N PRO A 358 -8.08 33.26 -10.22
CA PRO A 358 -8.35 34.62 -9.77
C PRO A 358 -7.87 34.84 -8.33
N SER A 359 -7.35 36.05 -8.03
CA SER A 359 -6.94 36.39 -6.66
C SER A 359 -8.13 36.55 -5.70
N TYR A 360 -9.32 36.81 -6.24
CA TYR A 360 -10.56 36.96 -5.48
C TYR A 360 -11.68 36.14 -6.12
N LEU A 361 -12.50 35.52 -5.29
CA LEU A 361 -13.70 34.80 -5.72
C LEU A 361 -14.94 35.34 -5.00
N PRO A 362 -16.11 35.32 -5.64
CA PRO A 362 -17.36 35.73 -5.00
C PRO A 362 -17.63 34.92 -3.73
N TYR A 363 -18.16 35.59 -2.71
CA TYR A 363 -18.66 34.95 -1.50
C TYR A 363 -20.19 34.86 -1.57
N PRO A 364 -20.78 33.67 -1.83
CA PRO A 364 -22.20 33.56 -2.13
C PRO A 364 -23.09 33.37 -0.89
N HIS A 365 -22.51 33.33 0.31
CA HIS A 365 -23.23 33.01 1.54
C HIS A 365 -23.63 34.26 2.33
N PRO A 366 -24.71 34.22 3.13
CA PRO A 366 -25.08 35.33 4.00
C PRO A 366 -23.99 35.62 5.03
N VAL A 367 -23.63 36.89 5.18
CA VAL A 367 -22.73 37.35 6.24
C VAL A 367 -23.57 37.98 7.36
N PRO A 368 -23.39 37.56 8.63
CA PRO A 368 -24.06 38.20 9.75
C PRO A 368 -23.85 39.73 9.73
N ASN A 369 -24.94 40.50 9.81
CA ASN A 369 -24.94 41.97 9.78
C ASN A 369 -24.53 42.63 8.44
N ALA A 370 -24.38 41.90 7.34
CA ALA A 370 -24.27 42.50 6.01
C ALA A 370 -25.65 42.88 5.45
N GLN A 371 -25.73 44.02 4.74
CA GLN A 371 -26.97 44.41 4.06
C GLN A 371 -27.23 43.42 2.90
N SER A 372 -28.50 43.03 2.70
CA SER A 372 -28.91 41.91 1.84
C SER A 372 -28.62 42.06 0.34
N GLN A 373 -27.95 43.14 -0.09
CA GLN A 373 -27.64 43.46 -1.48
C GLN A 373 -26.14 43.64 -1.76
N GLU A 374 -25.26 43.48 -0.78
CA GLU A 374 -23.82 43.67 -0.98
C GLU A 374 -23.18 42.49 -1.71
N LYS A 375 -22.50 42.76 -2.84
CA LYS A 375 -21.65 41.77 -3.50
C LYS A 375 -20.31 41.73 -2.76
N LEU A 376 -20.01 40.56 -2.20
CA LEU A 376 -18.78 40.32 -1.46
C LEU A 376 -17.90 39.35 -2.21
N GLU A 377 -16.59 39.53 -2.07
CA GLU A 377 -15.58 38.58 -2.51
C GLU A 377 -14.53 38.37 -1.41
N TYR A 378 -13.89 37.20 -1.43
CA TYR A 378 -12.78 36.87 -0.54
C TYR A 378 -11.52 36.66 -1.36
N ARG A 379 -10.37 37.00 -0.77
CA ARG A 379 -9.08 36.65 -1.37
C ARG A 379 -8.89 35.14 -1.27
N VAL A 380 -8.59 34.49 -2.39
CA VAL A 380 -8.43 33.03 -2.42
C VAL A 380 -7.17 32.64 -1.60
N PRO A 381 -7.28 31.72 -0.63
CA PRO A 381 -6.17 31.36 0.26
C PRO A 381 -5.21 30.36 -0.43
N ILE A 382 -4.56 30.80 -1.50
CA ILE A 382 -3.59 30.00 -2.28
C ILE A 382 -2.29 30.80 -2.38
N GLY A 383 -1.17 30.19 -1.99
CA GLY A 383 0.16 30.83 -2.06
C GLY A 383 0.84 30.74 -3.43
N GLY A 384 0.45 29.77 -4.26
CA GLY A 384 1.13 29.56 -5.55
C GLY A 384 2.59 29.13 -5.32
N VAL A 385 3.54 29.81 -5.98
CA VAL A 385 4.97 29.46 -5.90
C VAL A 385 5.55 29.59 -4.49
N GLU A 386 5.02 30.51 -3.68
CA GLU A 386 5.44 30.71 -2.29
C GLU A 386 5.31 29.44 -1.43
N THR A 387 4.38 28.54 -1.79
CA THR A 387 4.22 27.25 -1.08
C THR A 387 5.43 26.33 -1.28
N ALA A 388 6.01 26.31 -2.48
CA ALA A 388 7.22 25.56 -2.79
C ALA A 388 8.47 26.22 -2.19
N GLU A 389 8.55 27.55 -2.23
CA GLU A 389 9.64 28.31 -1.61
C GLU A 389 9.69 28.07 -0.11
N LYS A 390 8.55 28.16 0.59
CA LYS A 390 8.45 27.92 2.03
C LYS A 390 8.76 26.47 2.43
N LEU A 391 8.39 25.51 1.58
CA LEU A 391 8.72 24.10 1.81
C LEU A 391 10.23 23.83 1.64
N ARG A 392 10.84 24.46 0.63
CA ARG A 392 12.29 24.36 0.35
C ARG A 392 13.12 25.03 1.44
N ASP A 393 12.71 26.21 1.86
CA ASP A 393 13.35 27.01 2.90
C ASP A 393 12.30 27.63 3.82
N LYS A 394 12.33 27.18 5.07
CA LYS A 394 11.41 27.64 6.11
C LYS A 394 11.46 29.16 6.35
N GLU A 395 12.51 29.87 5.92
CA GLU A 395 12.64 31.33 6.08
C GLU A 395 12.27 32.13 4.82
N ALA A 396 11.96 31.48 3.69
CA ALA A 396 11.72 32.17 2.42
C ALA A 396 10.43 33.00 2.35
N VAL A 397 9.40 32.60 3.10
CA VAL A 397 8.08 33.28 3.13
C VAL A 397 7.63 33.43 4.57
N GLU A 398 7.05 34.57 4.96
CA GLU A 398 6.57 34.79 6.32
C GLU A 398 5.37 33.88 6.64
N SER A 399 5.35 33.28 7.84
CA SER A 399 4.21 32.49 8.28
C SER A 399 3.04 33.41 8.69
N ASN A 400 1.81 32.94 8.50
CA ASN A 400 0.57 33.57 9.00
C ASN A 400 0.05 34.81 8.23
N GLU A 401 0.70 35.26 7.15
CA GLU A 401 0.22 36.42 6.38
C GLU A 401 -1.21 36.23 5.84
N MET A 402 -1.58 35.00 5.45
CA MET A 402 -2.92 34.70 4.94
C MET A 402 -4.04 34.88 5.98
N PHE A 403 -3.72 34.94 7.28
CA PHE A 403 -4.74 35.25 8.31
C PHE A 403 -5.27 36.68 8.23
N ALA A 404 -4.56 37.58 7.54
CA ALA A 404 -5.04 38.93 7.27
C ALA A 404 -6.08 38.98 6.13
N PHE A 405 -6.32 37.87 5.42
CA PHE A 405 -7.28 37.85 4.32
C PHE A 405 -8.72 38.00 4.86
N GLY A 406 -9.54 38.74 4.13
CA GLY A 406 -10.91 39.03 4.55
C GLY A 406 -11.84 39.27 3.38
N LEU A 407 -13.12 39.42 3.72
CA LEU A 407 -14.15 39.82 2.76
C LEU A 407 -13.99 41.29 2.39
N ARG A 408 -14.18 41.61 1.11
CA ARG A 408 -14.30 42.98 0.62
C ARG A 408 -15.54 43.15 -0.25
N LYS A 409 -16.02 44.39 -0.35
CA LYS A 409 -17.13 44.78 -1.25
C LYS A 409 -16.59 44.99 -2.66
N VAL A 410 -17.38 44.61 -3.66
CA VAL A 410 -17.07 44.71 -5.10
C VAL A 410 -17.92 45.77 -5.78
#